data_AF-A0A956LB35-F1
#
_entry.id   AF-A0A956LB35-F1
#
_cell.length_a   1.000
_cell.length_b   1.000
_cell.length_c   1.000
_cell.angle_alpha   90.00
_cell.angle_beta   90.00
_cell.angle_gamma   90.00
#
_symmetry.space_group_name_H-M   'P 1'
#
loop_
_entity.id
_entity.type
_entity.pdbx_description
1 polymer ?
#
loop_
_entity_poly.entity_id
_entity_poly.type
_entity_poly.pdbx_seq_one_letter_code
_entity_poly.pdbx_strand_id
1 'polypeptide(L)'
;MKTDNLRFLSCLLATSMMFAVSCNGGTGTTETSATDSDSDSDSDGDDDDDDDNNTTTTNTTNSTTEGPGDGDGDGDGDETTGPPPPVCGDEVVEGDEVCDDGNDDDTDDCTILCMPPACDDGIVSGAETDIDCGGPECEAKCDADQGCFQNEDCASLNCDPDNNVCFAAACDDGILNGTEEQVDCGGDTCDPCPDPAVVINEIDYDQPGGDTGEFVEIFNGTPDDLDLMGLFLVMINGSNNTVYGAVDLSNAGPTLVAGGYLVVGVPAITGGVPDDVLTIDQANNFLQNGSPDAVALVDVVNMEVIDNVAYEGPMGDVMFMGIDIVFTEAQPIDNDDGSLQRIPNGFDNDQPGDWLFINPPTPGLENIAP
;
A
#
# COMPACT_ATOMS: atom_id res chain seq x y z
N MET A 1 30.03 -43.63 51.06
CA MET A 1 30.60 -44.94 50.69
C MET A 1 29.49 -45.82 50.12
N LYS A 2 29.30 -45.80 48.80
CA LYS A 2 28.87 -46.96 48.04
C LYS A 2 29.18 -46.68 46.57
N THR A 3 30.17 -47.43 46.10
CA THR A 3 30.70 -47.50 44.75
C THR A 3 29.76 -48.37 43.92
N ASP A 4 29.47 -47.96 42.68
CA ASP A 4 29.21 -48.89 41.59
C ASP A 4 29.94 -48.39 40.33
N ASN A 5 30.67 -49.32 39.73
CA ASN A 5 31.56 -49.18 38.59
C ASN A 5 30.87 -49.65 37.29
N LEU A 6 31.55 -49.32 36.17
CA LEU A 6 31.50 -49.87 34.79
C LEU A 6 30.75 -48.97 33.79
N ARG A 7 31.24 -48.71 32.57
CA ARG A 7 32.54 -48.94 31.90
C ARG A 7 32.51 -48.17 30.56
N PHE A 8 33.68 -47.68 30.17
CA PHE A 8 34.16 -47.28 28.83
C PHE A 8 33.34 -47.69 27.60
N LEU A 9 33.14 -46.74 26.68
CA LEU A 9 33.34 -47.00 25.25
C LEU A 9 33.89 -45.75 24.54
N SER A 10 35.18 -45.82 24.21
CA SER A 10 35.86 -44.94 23.26
C SER A 10 35.63 -45.50 21.86
N CYS A 11 35.30 -44.66 20.89
CA CYS A 11 35.35 -45.03 19.47
C CYS A 11 36.21 -44.00 18.73
N LEU A 12 37.36 -44.47 18.27
CA LEU A 12 38.36 -43.75 17.48
C LEU A 12 38.29 -44.30 16.05
N LEU A 13 38.16 -43.37 15.08
CA LEU A 13 38.64 -43.39 13.68
C LEU A 13 38.43 -44.64 12.81
N ALA A 14 37.75 -44.43 11.66
CA ALA A 14 38.04 -45.13 10.41
C ALA A 14 37.84 -44.21 9.19
N THR A 15 38.95 -43.96 8.49
CA THR A 15 39.10 -43.47 7.12
C THR A 15 38.61 -44.53 6.10
N SER A 16 38.06 -44.12 4.95
CA SER A 16 38.53 -44.51 3.59
C SER A 16 37.50 -44.28 2.45
N MET A 17 37.95 -43.54 1.43
CA MET A 17 37.80 -43.68 -0.04
C MET A 17 36.43 -43.85 -0.75
N MET A 18 36.23 -42.89 -1.68
CA MET A 18 35.86 -43.02 -3.11
C MET A 18 34.92 -44.16 -3.55
N PHE A 19 33.79 -43.78 -4.15
CA PHE A 19 33.30 -44.42 -5.37
C PHE A 19 32.59 -43.39 -6.26
N ALA A 20 33.15 -43.18 -7.45
CA ALA A 20 32.47 -42.53 -8.57
C ALA A 20 31.48 -43.51 -9.20
N VAL A 21 30.29 -43.03 -9.58
CA VAL A 21 29.43 -43.70 -10.56
C VAL A 21 29.22 -42.73 -11.71
N SER A 22 29.91 -43.04 -12.81
CA SER A 22 29.57 -42.60 -14.15
C SER A 22 28.70 -43.68 -14.78
N CYS A 23 27.58 -43.27 -15.37
CA CYS A 23 26.93 -44.04 -16.44
C CYS A 23 26.90 -43.14 -17.68
N ASN A 24 27.45 -43.66 -18.77
CA ASN A 24 27.71 -43.00 -20.04
C ASN A 24 26.77 -43.56 -21.11
N GLY A 25 26.33 -42.69 -22.04
CA GLY A 25 26.32 -43.04 -23.47
C GLY A 25 24.97 -43.16 -24.20
N GLY A 26 24.86 -42.41 -25.30
CA GLY A 26 24.10 -42.80 -26.51
C GLY A 26 23.25 -41.69 -27.16
N THR A 27 23.86 -40.68 -27.80
CA THR A 27 24.04 -40.53 -29.27
C THR A 27 22.77 -40.33 -30.12
N GLY A 28 22.70 -39.20 -30.86
CA GLY A 28 21.92 -39.12 -32.11
C GLY A 28 21.55 -37.70 -32.59
N THR A 29 22.37 -37.16 -33.51
CA THR A 29 22.02 -36.33 -34.71
C THR A 29 21.22 -35.02 -34.52
N THR A 30 21.85 -33.85 -34.67
CA THR A 30 21.89 -33.00 -35.89
C THR A 30 20.52 -32.67 -36.50
N GLU A 31 20.10 -31.41 -36.39
CA GLU A 31 19.63 -30.61 -37.52
C GLU A 31 20.05 -29.15 -37.27
N THR A 32 20.45 -28.52 -38.35
CA THR A 32 21.00 -27.17 -38.49
C THR A 32 20.03 -26.35 -39.33
N SER A 33 20.20 -25.03 -39.28
CA SER A 33 19.61 -24.01 -40.17
C SER A 33 18.25 -23.50 -39.70
N ALA A 34 17.87 -22.25 -39.90
CA ALA A 34 18.47 -20.98 -40.33
C ALA A 34 17.25 -20.01 -40.34
N THR A 35 17.43 -18.74 -39.94
CA THR A 35 17.21 -17.52 -40.77
C THR A 35 15.85 -17.47 -41.50
N ASP A 36 15.04 -16.43 -41.45
CA ASP A 36 15.27 -15.00 -41.73
C ASP A 36 14.03 -14.25 -41.19
N SER A 37 14.13 -13.02 -40.67
CA SER A 37 14.24 -11.74 -41.40
C SER A 37 13.04 -11.41 -42.28
N ASP A 38 12.69 -10.12 -42.28
CA ASP A 38 11.86 -9.36 -43.22
C ASP A 38 10.42 -9.14 -42.70
N SER A 39 10.06 -7.95 -42.17
CA SER A 39 9.90 -6.65 -42.86
C SER A 39 9.15 -6.77 -44.18
N ASP A 40 7.95 -6.19 -44.26
CA ASP A 40 7.64 -5.27 -45.34
C ASP A 40 6.34 -4.49 -45.05
N SER A 41 6.44 -3.22 -45.39
CA SER A 41 5.39 -2.22 -45.50
C SER A 41 4.58 -2.40 -46.79
N ASP A 42 3.59 -1.52 -46.93
CA ASP A 42 2.85 -1.11 -48.13
C ASP A 42 1.42 -1.66 -48.21
N SER A 43 0.41 -0.97 -48.72
CA SER A 43 0.03 0.42 -49.03
C SER A 43 -1.28 0.28 -49.81
N ASP A 44 -2.16 1.29 -49.73
CA ASP A 44 -3.27 1.59 -50.65
C ASP A 44 -4.45 0.57 -50.66
N GLY A 45 -5.72 0.92 -50.79
CA GLY A 45 -6.44 2.14 -51.12
C GLY A 45 -7.88 1.74 -51.49
N ASP A 46 -8.83 2.60 -51.11
CA ASP A 46 -10.10 2.97 -51.78
C ASP A 46 -11.16 1.95 -52.27
N ASP A 47 -12.39 2.48 -52.18
CA ASP A 47 -13.63 2.24 -52.94
C ASP A 47 -14.70 1.26 -52.42
N ASP A 48 -15.75 1.88 -51.86
CA ASP A 48 -17.17 1.79 -52.23
C ASP A 48 -17.72 0.46 -52.79
N ASP A 49 -18.72 -0.11 -52.10
CA ASP A 49 -20.09 -0.25 -52.67
C ASP A 49 -21.07 -0.92 -51.68
N ASP A 50 -22.32 -0.47 -51.82
CA ASP A 50 -23.57 -0.80 -51.14
C ASP A 50 -23.85 -2.29 -50.84
N ASP A 51 -24.52 -2.57 -49.71
CA ASP A 51 -25.86 -3.20 -49.75
C ASP A 51 -26.54 -3.25 -48.37
N ASP A 52 -27.78 -2.79 -48.37
CA ASP A 52 -28.79 -2.79 -47.31
C ASP A 52 -29.07 -4.16 -46.66
N ASN A 53 -29.33 -4.19 -45.35
CA ASN A 53 -30.58 -4.79 -44.81
C ASN A 53 -30.86 -4.46 -43.32
N ASN A 54 -31.60 -3.37 -43.10
CA ASN A 54 -32.81 -3.25 -42.27
C ASN A 54 -33.09 -4.32 -41.18
N THR A 55 -33.18 -3.90 -39.90
CA THR A 55 -34.44 -3.97 -39.11
C THR A 55 -34.39 -2.96 -37.97
N THR A 56 -35.11 -1.85 -38.12
CA THR A 56 -35.28 -0.76 -37.14
C THR A 56 -36.69 -0.83 -36.53
N THR A 57 -36.81 -0.70 -35.21
CA THR A 57 -38.04 -0.30 -34.52
C THR A 57 -37.89 1.11 -33.94
N THR A 58 -38.33 2.06 -34.77
CA THR A 58 -39.17 3.24 -34.47
C THR A 58 -38.83 4.16 -33.28
N ASN A 59 -38.06 5.22 -33.58
CA ASN A 59 -38.26 6.56 -33.00
C ASN A 59 -38.94 7.44 -34.06
N THR A 60 -40.06 8.07 -33.71
CA THR A 60 -40.76 9.03 -34.58
C THR A 60 -40.76 10.39 -33.90
N THR A 61 -39.89 11.28 -34.35
CA THR A 61 -40.07 12.72 -34.26
C THR A 61 -40.66 13.18 -35.60
N ASN A 62 -41.75 13.94 -35.58
CA ASN A 62 -42.26 14.59 -36.78
C ASN A 62 -42.54 16.07 -36.50
N SER A 63 -41.78 16.92 -37.17
CA SER A 63 -41.94 18.36 -37.24
C SER A 63 -42.60 18.76 -38.56
N THR A 64 -43.67 19.54 -38.42
CA THR A 64 -44.33 20.49 -39.34
C THR A 64 -44.02 20.49 -40.85
N THR A 65 -45.07 20.37 -41.67
CA THR A 65 -45.21 21.13 -42.94
C THR A 65 -46.68 21.39 -43.26
N GLU A 66 -46.98 22.62 -43.66
CA GLU A 66 -48.30 23.16 -44.00
C GLU A 66 -48.85 22.65 -45.37
N GLY A 67 -50.18 22.57 -45.48
CA GLY A 67 -50.91 22.47 -46.75
C GLY A 67 -52.43 22.42 -46.55
N PRO A 68 -53.25 22.97 -47.46
CA PRO A 68 -54.36 23.87 -47.09
C PRO A 68 -55.76 23.23 -47.10
N GLY A 69 -56.63 23.79 -46.25
CA GLY A 69 -58.06 23.96 -46.45
C GLY A 69 -58.93 22.72 -46.56
N ASP A 70 -59.84 22.55 -45.61
CA ASP A 70 -61.27 22.52 -45.90
C ASP A 70 -62.03 22.77 -44.59
N GLY A 71 -62.93 23.74 -44.62
CA GLY A 71 -63.77 24.07 -43.49
C GLY A 71 -64.90 23.07 -43.35
N ASP A 72 -65.14 22.64 -42.12
CA ASP A 72 -66.49 22.38 -41.63
C ASP A 72 -66.50 22.82 -40.17
N GLY A 73 -67.34 23.82 -39.91
CA GLY A 73 -67.61 24.26 -38.56
C GLY A 73 -68.62 23.32 -37.94
N ASP A 74 -68.20 22.63 -36.89
CA ASP A 74 -69.08 22.13 -35.85
C ASP A 74 -68.47 22.55 -34.52
N GLY A 75 -69.12 23.55 -33.91
CA GLY A 75 -68.84 23.96 -32.55
C GLY A 75 -69.38 22.91 -31.60
N ASP A 76 -68.54 21.97 -31.22
CA ASP A 76 -68.71 21.21 -29.99
C ASP A 76 -67.69 21.73 -29.00
N GLY A 77 -68.21 22.45 -27.99
CA GLY A 77 -67.45 22.81 -26.81
C GLY A 77 -67.07 21.52 -26.08
N ASP A 78 -65.84 21.08 -26.28
CA ASP A 78 -65.25 20.04 -25.46
C ASP A 78 -64.72 20.70 -24.18
N GLU A 79 -65.58 20.68 -23.17
CA GLU A 79 -65.28 21.00 -21.79
C GLU A 79 -64.42 19.86 -21.21
N THR A 80 -63.20 19.71 -21.70
CA THR A 80 -62.12 18.93 -21.07
C THR A 80 -61.11 19.87 -20.43
N THR A 81 -61.58 20.92 -19.75
CA THR A 81 -60.71 21.78 -18.95
C THR A 81 -60.49 21.17 -17.58
N GLY A 82 -59.89 19.99 -17.53
CA GLY A 82 -59.06 19.66 -16.38
C GLY A 82 -57.83 20.57 -16.42
N PRO A 83 -57.31 21.06 -15.27
CA PRO A 83 -55.98 21.64 -15.28
C PRO A 83 -55.00 20.65 -15.93
N PRO A 84 -53.99 21.11 -16.69
CA PRO A 84 -52.93 20.25 -17.17
C PRO A 84 -52.34 19.44 -16.00
N PRO A 85 -51.81 18.23 -16.24
CA PRO A 85 -51.08 17.52 -15.20
C PRO A 85 -49.91 18.39 -14.71
N PRO A 86 -49.57 18.34 -13.41
CA PRO A 86 -48.42 19.05 -12.87
C PRO A 86 -47.15 18.64 -13.63
N VAL A 87 -46.26 19.60 -13.88
CA VAL A 87 -45.01 19.42 -14.64
C VAL A 87 -43.89 20.03 -13.83
N CYS A 88 -42.93 19.20 -13.43
CA CYS A 88 -41.73 19.67 -12.76
C CYS A 88 -40.82 20.43 -13.74
N GLY A 89 -40.29 21.57 -13.29
CA GLY A 89 -39.33 22.41 -14.01
C GLY A 89 -39.99 23.48 -14.89
N ASP A 90 -41.21 23.94 -14.58
CA ASP A 90 -41.92 24.99 -15.35
C ASP A 90 -42.12 26.34 -14.63
N GLU A 91 -41.43 26.53 -13.49
CA GLU A 91 -41.49 27.63 -12.53
C GLU A 91 -42.81 27.72 -11.74
N VAL A 92 -43.70 26.71 -11.83
CA VAL A 92 -45.01 26.73 -11.18
C VAL A 92 -45.21 25.48 -10.31
N VAL A 93 -45.21 25.68 -8.98
CA VAL A 93 -45.55 24.59 -8.04
C VAL A 93 -47.02 24.17 -8.19
N GLU A 94 -47.23 22.96 -8.71
CA GLU A 94 -48.52 22.35 -8.98
C GLU A 94 -48.65 20.95 -8.33
N GLY A 95 -49.89 20.56 -7.99
CA GLY A 95 -50.14 19.20 -7.48
C GLY A 95 -49.45 18.88 -6.14
N ASP A 96 -48.58 17.86 -6.16
CA ASP A 96 -47.85 17.33 -5.00
C ASP A 96 -46.39 17.84 -4.95
N GLU A 97 -46.00 18.77 -5.83
CA GLU A 97 -44.67 19.37 -5.86
C GLU A 97 -44.40 20.18 -4.58
N VAL A 98 -43.19 20.05 -4.06
CA VAL A 98 -42.72 20.82 -2.90
C VAL A 98 -42.00 22.09 -3.35
N CYS A 99 -41.34 22.02 -4.50
CA CYS A 99 -40.64 23.10 -5.17
C CYS A 99 -40.81 22.94 -6.69
N ASP A 100 -40.58 24.01 -7.44
CA ASP A 100 -40.38 24.03 -8.90
C ASP A 100 -39.63 25.33 -9.20
N ASP A 101 -38.47 25.22 -9.86
CA ASP A 101 -37.57 26.34 -10.11
C ASP A 101 -37.34 26.61 -11.61
N GLY A 102 -38.02 25.88 -12.50
CA GLY A 102 -38.00 26.10 -13.94
C GLY A 102 -36.89 25.39 -14.72
N ASN A 103 -36.20 24.42 -14.14
CA ASN A 103 -35.11 23.70 -14.81
C ASN A 103 -35.06 22.19 -14.45
N ASP A 104 -34.09 21.46 -15.03
CA ASP A 104 -33.82 20.03 -14.77
C ASP A 104 -32.44 19.83 -14.09
N ASP A 105 -31.99 20.79 -13.27
CA ASP A 105 -30.68 20.80 -12.60
C ASP A 105 -30.79 20.28 -11.16
N ASP A 106 -30.43 19.01 -10.96
CA ASP A 106 -30.51 18.35 -9.65
C ASP A 106 -29.51 18.90 -8.61
N THR A 107 -28.62 19.83 -8.98
CA THR A 107 -27.59 20.38 -8.08
C THR A 107 -28.02 21.63 -7.31
N ASP A 108 -29.25 22.11 -7.52
CA ASP A 108 -29.80 23.28 -6.83
C ASP A 108 -30.85 22.94 -5.75
N ASP A 109 -31.65 23.93 -5.35
CA ASP A 109 -32.62 23.79 -4.26
C ASP A 109 -33.86 22.94 -4.66
N CYS A 110 -34.04 22.60 -5.95
CA CYS A 110 -35.16 21.81 -6.44
C CYS A 110 -34.74 20.78 -7.51
N THR A 111 -34.91 19.49 -7.20
CA THR A 111 -34.55 18.41 -8.13
C THR A 111 -35.63 18.12 -9.17
N ILE A 112 -35.31 17.26 -10.15
CA ILE A 112 -36.26 16.73 -11.14
C ILE A 112 -37.43 15.95 -10.53
N LEU A 113 -37.36 15.62 -9.24
CA LEU A 113 -38.46 15.02 -8.47
C LEU A 113 -39.40 16.07 -7.87
N CYS A 114 -39.14 17.36 -8.12
CA CYS A 114 -39.83 18.52 -7.52
C CYS A 114 -39.86 18.45 -5.99
N MET A 115 -38.75 17.99 -5.44
CA MET A 115 -38.45 17.95 -4.02
C MET A 115 -37.07 18.57 -3.79
N PRO A 116 -36.81 19.12 -2.59
CA PRO A 116 -35.46 19.47 -2.20
C PRO A 116 -34.54 18.24 -2.25
N PRO A 117 -33.24 18.40 -2.54
CA PRO A 117 -32.28 17.31 -2.59
C PRO A 117 -32.27 16.51 -1.28
N ALA A 118 -32.19 15.19 -1.40
CA ALA A 118 -32.15 14.28 -0.27
C ALA A 118 -31.23 13.09 -0.54
N CYS A 119 -30.53 12.64 0.51
CA CYS A 119 -29.53 11.57 0.40
C CYS A 119 -30.08 10.14 0.20
N ASP A 120 -31.37 10.01 -0.13
CA ASP A 120 -32.06 8.72 -0.26
C ASP A 120 -33.21 8.78 -1.28
N ASP A 121 -33.10 9.66 -2.28
CA ASP A 121 -34.10 9.93 -3.31
C ASP A 121 -33.84 9.22 -4.65
N GLY A 122 -32.70 8.54 -4.79
CA GLY A 122 -32.37 7.67 -5.92
C GLY A 122 -31.79 8.41 -7.13
N ILE A 123 -31.41 9.67 -6.97
CA ILE A 123 -30.69 10.46 -8.00
C ILE A 123 -29.37 11.00 -7.42
N VAL A 124 -28.58 11.69 -8.25
CA VAL A 124 -27.43 12.46 -7.75
C VAL A 124 -27.89 13.90 -7.63
N SER A 125 -28.00 14.40 -6.40
CA SER A 125 -28.55 15.74 -6.12
C SER A 125 -27.74 16.50 -5.08
N GLY A 126 -27.89 17.83 -5.07
CA GLY A 126 -27.25 18.71 -4.08
C GLY A 126 -25.72 18.54 -4.03
N ALA A 127 -25.21 18.07 -2.88
CA ALA A 127 -23.77 17.91 -2.62
C ALA A 127 -23.26 16.47 -2.72
N GLU A 128 -24.09 15.54 -3.20
CA GLU A 128 -23.72 14.14 -3.40
C GLU A 128 -22.61 13.98 -4.43
N THR A 129 -21.80 12.94 -4.26
CA THR A 129 -20.74 12.59 -5.23
C THR A 129 -21.09 11.40 -6.10
N ASP A 130 -22.06 10.59 -5.66
CA ASP A 130 -22.75 9.56 -6.45
C ASP A 130 -24.16 9.36 -5.86
N ILE A 131 -24.98 8.52 -6.49
CA ILE A 131 -26.40 8.34 -6.16
C ILE A 131 -26.55 7.97 -4.67
N ASP A 132 -27.26 8.82 -3.92
CA ASP A 132 -27.56 8.64 -2.50
C ASP A 132 -26.32 8.56 -1.57
N CYS A 133 -25.17 9.10 -1.98
CA CYS A 133 -23.95 9.04 -1.17
C CYS A 133 -22.94 10.17 -1.39
N GLY A 134 -22.04 10.32 -0.40
CA GLY A 134 -20.93 11.25 -0.45
C GLY A 134 -21.32 12.69 -0.17
N GLY A 135 -20.33 13.57 -0.12
CA GLY A 135 -20.51 14.96 0.26
C GLY A 135 -20.68 15.19 1.76
N PRO A 136 -20.72 16.47 2.18
CA PRO A 136 -20.80 16.84 3.59
C PRO A 136 -22.20 16.69 4.20
N GLU A 137 -23.24 16.56 3.37
CA GLU A 137 -24.64 16.52 3.82
C GLU A 137 -25.17 15.10 4.02
N CYS A 138 -24.57 14.11 3.36
CA CYS A 138 -24.98 12.72 3.45
C CYS A 138 -24.18 11.94 4.49
N GLU A 139 -24.91 11.22 5.36
CA GLU A 139 -24.29 10.29 6.31
C GLU A 139 -23.76 9.03 5.60
N ALA A 140 -24.38 8.64 4.48
CA ALA A 140 -23.95 7.52 3.66
C ALA A 140 -22.67 7.86 2.88
N LYS A 141 -21.68 6.98 2.98
CA LYS A 141 -20.44 7.05 2.22
C LYS A 141 -20.53 6.15 1.00
N CYS A 142 -19.89 6.57 -0.08
CA CYS A 142 -19.89 5.86 -1.34
C CYS A 142 -19.02 4.60 -1.26
N ASP A 143 -19.57 3.49 -1.75
CA ASP A 143 -18.88 2.20 -1.86
C ASP A 143 -17.81 2.24 -2.98
N ALA A 144 -17.03 1.16 -3.09
CA ALA A 144 -16.05 1.02 -4.16
C ALA A 144 -16.69 1.20 -5.56
N ASP A 145 -15.93 1.79 -6.48
CA ASP A 145 -16.32 2.13 -7.85
C ASP A 145 -17.41 3.24 -7.98
N GLN A 146 -17.85 3.84 -6.88
CA GLN A 146 -18.76 4.99 -6.88
C GLN A 146 -18.01 6.33 -6.92
N GLY A 147 -18.69 7.39 -7.37
CA GLY A 147 -18.14 8.74 -7.52
C GLY A 147 -17.74 9.41 -6.19
N CYS A 148 -16.61 10.13 -6.19
CA CYS A 148 -16.10 10.87 -5.03
C CYS A 148 -15.32 12.12 -5.46
N PHE A 149 -15.22 13.11 -4.56
CA PHE A 149 -14.34 14.29 -4.73
C PHE A 149 -13.33 14.45 -3.60
N GLN A 150 -13.58 13.80 -2.46
CA GLN A 150 -12.73 13.77 -1.29
C GLN A 150 -12.68 12.36 -0.73
N ASN A 151 -11.61 12.04 -0.01
CA ASN A 151 -11.45 10.75 0.65
C ASN A 151 -12.63 10.45 1.58
N GLU A 152 -13.12 11.46 2.30
CA GLU A 152 -14.25 11.33 3.22
C GLU A 152 -15.59 11.04 2.52
N ASP A 153 -15.68 11.14 1.20
CA ASP A 153 -16.88 10.72 0.47
C ASP A 153 -16.97 9.19 0.40
N CYS A 154 -15.83 8.50 0.44
CA CYS A 154 -15.73 7.06 0.29
C CYS A 154 -15.84 6.32 1.63
N ALA A 155 -16.48 5.16 1.62
CA ALA A 155 -16.52 4.26 2.77
C ALA A 155 -15.12 3.72 3.11
N SER A 156 -14.24 3.61 2.12
CA SER A 156 -12.81 3.26 2.25
C SER A 156 -11.93 4.42 2.70
N LEU A 157 -12.45 5.64 2.81
CA LEU A 157 -11.65 6.85 3.02
C LEU A 157 -10.56 7.05 1.95
N ASN A 158 -10.72 6.47 0.76
CA ASN A 158 -9.73 6.51 -0.31
C ASN A 158 -10.39 6.79 -1.66
N CYS A 159 -10.30 8.03 -2.11
CA CYS A 159 -10.83 8.50 -3.38
C CYS A 159 -9.69 8.60 -4.42
N ASP A 160 -9.88 8.01 -5.60
CA ASP A 160 -8.96 8.16 -6.73
C ASP A 160 -9.05 9.59 -7.30
N PRO A 161 -8.02 10.44 -7.16
CA PRO A 161 -8.07 11.81 -7.65
C PRO A 161 -8.00 11.92 -9.18
N ASP A 162 -7.55 10.87 -9.88
CA ASP A 162 -7.43 10.87 -11.34
C ASP A 162 -8.75 10.44 -12.00
N ASN A 163 -9.47 9.50 -11.39
CA ASN A 163 -10.71 8.94 -11.93
C ASN A 163 -11.98 9.40 -11.20
N ASN A 164 -11.85 10.06 -10.04
CA ASN A 164 -12.94 10.48 -9.14
C ASN A 164 -13.85 9.32 -8.73
N VAL A 165 -13.26 8.17 -8.41
CA VAL A 165 -13.96 6.97 -7.94
C VAL A 165 -13.36 6.44 -6.65
N CYS A 166 -14.18 5.86 -5.78
CA CYS A 166 -13.73 5.26 -4.53
C CYS A 166 -13.00 3.95 -4.78
N PHE A 167 -11.80 3.82 -4.19
CA PHE A 167 -11.13 2.53 -4.14
C PHE A 167 -11.82 1.60 -3.13
N ALA A 168 -11.75 0.29 -3.38
CA ALA A 168 -12.10 -0.68 -2.35
C ALA A 168 -11.05 -0.62 -1.23
N ALA A 169 -11.52 -0.75 0.02
CA ALA A 169 -10.65 -0.98 1.17
C ALA A 169 -9.77 -2.22 0.91
N ALA A 170 -8.47 -2.11 1.12
CA ALA A 170 -7.51 -3.18 0.91
C ALA A 170 -6.53 -3.27 2.09
N CYS A 171 -6.13 -4.49 2.43
CA CYS A 171 -5.25 -4.78 3.58
C CYS A 171 -3.76 -4.54 3.28
N ASP A 172 -3.45 -3.70 2.29
CA ASP A 172 -2.10 -3.42 1.78
C ASP A 172 -2.05 -2.07 1.03
N ASP A 173 -2.95 -1.14 1.37
CA ASP A 173 -3.06 0.17 0.74
C ASP A 173 -2.45 1.32 1.56
N GLY A 174 -1.94 1.04 2.75
CA GLY A 174 -1.28 2.01 3.63
C GLY A 174 -2.25 2.95 4.34
N ILE A 175 -3.55 2.68 4.32
CA ILE A 175 -4.59 3.52 4.91
C ILE A 175 -5.42 2.68 5.89
N LEU A 176 -5.56 3.13 7.14
CA LEU A 176 -6.45 2.48 8.11
C LEU A 176 -7.93 2.61 7.67
N ASN A 177 -8.47 1.59 7.02
CA ASN A 177 -9.83 1.60 6.49
C ASN A 177 -10.57 0.25 6.60
N GLY A 178 -11.83 0.20 6.16
CA GLY A 178 -12.61 -1.04 6.15
C GLY A 178 -12.83 -1.64 7.53
N THR A 179 -12.28 -2.84 7.77
CA THR A 179 -12.38 -3.53 9.08
C THR A 179 -11.07 -3.58 9.86
N GLU A 180 -10.04 -2.90 9.38
CA GLU A 180 -8.72 -2.90 9.98
C GLU A 180 -8.71 -2.37 11.42
N GLU A 181 -7.84 -2.93 12.25
CA GLU A 181 -7.58 -2.48 13.62
C GLU A 181 -6.32 -1.61 13.71
N GLN A 182 -5.36 -1.83 12.81
CA GLN A 182 -4.22 -0.96 12.52
C GLN A 182 -4.04 -0.94 11.00
N VAL A 183 -3.29 0.03 10.44
CA VAL A 183 -3.11 0.15 8.98
C VAL A 183 -2.73 -1.21 8.39
N ASP A 184 -3.49 -1.66 7.38
CA ASP A 184 -3.26 -2.90 6.63
C ASP A 184 -3.39 -4.21 7.44
N CYS A 185 -3.97 -4.21 8.65
CA CYS A 185 -4.16 -5.43 9.42
C CYS A 185 -5.36 -5.43 10.39
N GLY A 186 -5.74 -6.63 10.82
CA GLY A 186 -6.76 -6.87 11.83
C GLY A 186 -8.17 -6.99 11.26
N GLY A 187 -9.15 -6.96 12.16
CA GLY A 187 -10.55 -7.12 11.79
C GLY A 187 -10.93 -8.54 11.37
N ASP A 188 -12.06 -8.61 10.66
CA ASP A 188 -12.60 -9.89 10.16
C ASP A 188 -12.11 -10.20 8.73
N THR A 189 -11.54 -9.21 8.01
CA THR A 189 -11.16 -9.34 6.59
C THR A 189 -9.65 -9.40 6.33
N CYS A 190 -8.82 -8.81 7.19
CA CYS A 190 -7.36 -8.76 7.02
C CYS A 190 -6.66 -9.78 7.92
N ASP A 191 -5.37 -10.00 7.66
CA ASP A 191 -4.54 -10.82 8.55
C ASP A 191 -4.41 -10.16 9.93
N PRO A 192 -4.31 -10.93 11.03
CA PRO A 192 -4.17 -10.35 12.36
C PRO A 192 -2.97 -9.42 12.44
N CYS A 193 -3.12 -8.30 13.15
CA CYS A 193 -1.99 -7.42 13.40
C CYS A 193 -0.88 -8.16 14.16
N PRO A 194 0.40 -7.92 13.82
CA PRO A 194 1.54 -8.44 14.55
C PRO A 194 1.45 -8.07 16.03
N ASP A 195 1.93 -8.97 16.88
CA ASP A 195 2.08 -8.67 18.30
C ASP A 195 3.13 -7.55 18.47
N PRO A 196 2.96 -6.62 19.42
CA PRO A 196 3.95 -5.56 19.64
C PRO A 196 5.34 -6.15 19.94
N ALA A 197 6.32 -5.80 19.12
CA ALA A 197 7.64 -6.38 19.11
C ALA A 197 8.74 -5.31 19.26
N VAL A 198 9.98 -5.76 19.43
CA VAL A 198 11.16 -4.90 19.29
C VAL A 198 11.56 -4.98 17.82
N VAL A 199 11.65 -3.84 17.15
CA VAL A 199 11.92 -3.78 15.71
C VAL A 199 12.98 -2.73 15.39
N ILE A 200 13.65 -2.91 14.26
CA ILE A 200 14.41 -1.87 13.57
C ILE A 200 13.38 -0.95 12.92
N ASN A 201 13.27 0.28 13.39
CA ASN A 201 12.11 1.15 13.12
C ASN A 201 12.39 2.20 12.05
N GLU A 202 13.63 2.66 11.94
CA GLU A 202 14.02 3.69 10.97
C GLU A 202 15.49 3.50 10.59
N ILE A 203 15.81 3.68 9.30
CA ILE A 203 17.16 3.58 8.77
C ILE A 203 17.39 4.70 7.77
N ASP A 204 18.51 5.39 7.91
CA ASP A 204 19.07 6.25 6.86
C ASP A 204 20.50 5.77 6.61
N TYR A 205 20.72 5.12 5.47
CA TYR A 205 22.03 4.59 5.08
C TYR A 205 22.66 5.33 3.89
N ASP A 206 21.89 6.08 3.09
CA ASP A 206 22.40 6.74 1.87
C ASP A 206 21.91 8.19 1.76
N GLN A 207 22.72 9.14 2.22
CA GLN A 207 22.38 10.57 2.12
C GLN A 207 22.94 11.21 0.84
N PRO A 208 22.22 12.18 0.21
CA PRO A 208 22.73 12.89 -0.95
C PRO A 208 24.07 13.57 -0.71
N GLY A 209 25.10 13.08 -1.40
CA GLY A 209 26.44 13.67 -1.42
C GLY A 209 27.43 12.95 -0.51
N GLY A 210 27.29 13.02 0.81
CA GLY A 210 28.19 12.32 1.73
C GLY A 210 27.52 11.90 3.02
N ASP A 211 27.95 10.75 3.54
CA ASP A 211 27.26 10.02 4.60
C ASP A 211 27.52 10.64 5.98
N THR A 212 26.79 11.72 6.27
CA THR A 212 26.92 12.50 7.50
C THR A 212 25.66 12.46 8.36
N GLY A 213 24.65 11.71 7.92
CA GLY A 213 23.37 11.53 8.57
C GLY A 213 23.04 10.07 8.90
N GLU A 214 23.97 9.12 8.77
CA GLU A 214 23.62 7.71 8.94
C GLU A 214 23.13 7.37 10.35
N PHE A 215 22.07 6.57 10.41
CA PHE A 215 21.60 5.96 11.65
C PHE A 215 20.74 4.72 11.40
N VAL A 216 20.59 3.94 12.47
CA VAL A 216 19.58 2.92 12.64
C VAL A 216 18.86 3.19 13.95
N GLU A 217 17.54 3.23 13.91
CA GLU A 217 16.68 3.31 15.07
C GLU A 217 16.09 1.95 15.42
N ILE A 218 16.03 1.66 16.71
CA ILE A 218 15.34 0.50 17.28
C ILE A 218 14.21 1.02 18.17
N PHE A 219 13.01 0.47 17.98
CA PHE A 219 11.84 0.76 18.80
C PHE A 219 11.46 -0.45 19.64
N ASN A 220 11.19 -0.23 20.93
CA ASN A 220 10.59 -1.25 21.79
C ASN A 220 9.08 -1.09 21.83
N GLY A 221 8.36 -1.74 20.91
CA GLY A 221 6.89 -1.76 20.88
C GLY A 221 6.27 -2.65 21.96
N THR A 222 7.06 -3.47 22.64
CA THR A 222 6.55 -4.39 23.66
C THR A 222 6.03 -3.64 24.90
N PRO A 223 5.11 -4.22 25.70
CA PRO A 223 4.61 -3.59 26.92
C PRO A 223 5.62 -3.62 28.09
N ASP A 224 6.78 -4.27 27.93
CA ASP A 224 7.78 -4.47 28.96
C ASP A 224 9.11 -3.78 28.61
N ASP A 225 9.91 -3.46 29.63
CA ASP A 225 11.26 -2.93 29.42
C ASP A 225 12.18 -4.02 28.85
N LEU A 226 12.91 -3.69 27.79
CA LEU A 226 13.88 -4.56 27.12
C LEU A 226 15.26 -4.47 27.79
N ASP A 227 15.83 -5.61 28.19
CA ASP A 227 17.24 -5.70 28.63
C ASP A 227 18.16 -5.65 27.40
N LEU A 228 19.07 -4.67 27.36
CA LEU A 228 19.99 -4.50 26.22
C LEU A 228 21.23 -5.39 26.31
N MET A 229 21.43 -6.11 27.42
CA MET A 229 22.59 -6.96 27.61
C MET A 229 22.58 -8.15 26.66
N GLY A 230 23.56 -8.21 25.75
CA GLY A 230 23.66 -9.28 24.76
C GLY A 230 22.86 -9.03 23.49
N LEU A 231 22.24 -7.87 23.34
CA LEU A 231 21.69 -7.41 22.07
C LEU A 231 22.76 -6.72 21.24
N PHE A 232 22.79 -7.04 19.95
CA PHE A 232 23.70 -6.45 18.99
C PHE A 232 22.94 -5.95 17.77
N LEU A 233 23.28 -4.75 17.31
CA LEU A 233 23.02 -4.32 15.94
C LEU A 233 24.18 -4.78 15.07
N VAL A 234 23.91 -5.65 14.10
CA VAL A 234 24.90 -6.30 13.24
C VAL A 234 24.82 -5.68 11.85
N MET A 235 25.95 -5.22 11.31
CA MET A 235 26.02 -4.65 9.97
C MET A 235 26.69 -5.63 9.02
N ILE A 236 26.05 -5.84 7.87
CA ILE A 236 26.29 -6.98 7.00
C ILE A 236 26.49 -6.50 5.57
N ASN A 237 27.57 -6.98 4.95
CA ASN A 237 27.82 -6.76 3.54
C ASN A 237 27.09 -7.84 2.73
N GLY A 238 26.07 -7.46 1.97
CA GLY A 238 25.24 -8.40 1.21
C GLY A 238 25.87 -8.83 -0.12
N SER A 239 26.83 -8.05 -0.64
CA SER A 239 27.62 -8.46 -1.82
C SER A 239 28.47 -9.71 -1.60
N ASN A 240 28.84 -10.01 -0.36
CA ASN A 240 29.64 -11.19 -0.01
C ASN A 240 29.12 -12.00 1.19
N ASN A 241 27.94 -11.64 1.72
CA ASN A 241 27.29 -12.25 2.88
C ASN A 241 28.22 -12.33 4.10
N THR A 242 28.90 -11.22 4.44
CA THR A 242 29.78 -11.17 5.62
C THR A 242 29.44 -10.03 6.57
N VAL A 243 29.52 -10.32 7.87
CA VAL A 243 29.43 -9.30 8.92
C VAL A 243 30.69 -8.45 8.90
N TYR A 244 30.53 -7.13 8.77
CA TYR A 244 31.65 -6.17 8.81
C TYR A 244 31.67 -5.32 10.08
N GLY A 245 30.55 -5.26 10.81
CA GLY A 245 30.44 -4.52 12.06
C GLY A 245 29.38 -5.11 12.99
N ALA A 246 29.53 -4.87 14.29
CA ALA A 246 28.51 -5.18 15.28
C ALA A 246 28.61 -4.19 16.45
N VAL A 247 27.50 -3.57 16.81
CA VAL A 247 27.37 -2.61 17.91
C VAL A 247 26.70 -3.30 19.09
N ASP A 248 27.36 -3.36 20.24
CA ASP A 248 26.77 -3.84 21.49
C ASP A 248 25.83 -2.78 22.06
N LEU A 249 24.54 -3.11 22.13
CA LEU A 249 23.50 -2.15 22.52
C LEU A 249 23.51 -1.81 24.01
N SER A 250 24.13 -2.64 24.85
CA SER A 250 24.30 -2.35 26.27
C SER A 250 25.18 -1.11 26.54
N ASN A 251 25.88 -0.60 25.51
CA ASN A 251 26.61 0.66 25.58
C ASN A 251 25.69 1.89 25.69
N ALA A 252 24.43 1.81 25.25
CA ALA A 252 23.47 2.90 25.39
C ALA A 252 22.93 3.00 26.83
N GLY A 253 22.78 1.86 27.50
CA GLY A 253 22.20 1.76 28.82
C GLY A 253 21.85 0.31 29.21
N PRO A 254 21.33 0.08 30.42
CA PRO A 254 20.94 -1.25 30.86
C PRO A 254 19.64 -1.74 30.23
N THR A 255 18.70 -0.83 29.97
CA THR A 255 17.34 -1.18 29.54
C THR A 255 16.77 -0.13 28.61
N LEU A 256 16.09 -0.55 27.55
CA LEU A 256 15.22 0.28 26.72
C LEU A 256 13.79 0.14 27.23
N VAL A 257 13.18 1.24 27.67
CA VAL A 257 11.84 1.19 28.26
C VAL A 257 10.77 0.79 27.24
N ALA A 258 9.63 0.25 27.72
CA ALA A 258 8.46 0.02 26.87
C ALA A 258 8.04 1.31 26.14
N GLY A 259 7.85 1.24 24.82
CA GLY A 259 7.57 2.38 23.95
C GLY A 259 8.75 3.34 23.75
N GLY A 260 9.97 2.96 24.13
CA GLY A 260 11.17 3.78 23.99
C GLY A 260 11.92 3.54 22.69
N TYR A 261 12.76 4.53 22.32
CA TYR A 261 13.63 4.49 21.14
C TYR A 261 15.11 4.41 21.52
N LEU A 262 15.89 3.72 20.69
CA LEU A 262 17.35 3.70 20.72
C LEU A 262 17.89 4.03 19.34
N VAL A 263 18.70 5.09 19.23
CA VAL A 263 19.30 5.53 17.96
C VAL A 263 20.80 5.23 17.95
N VAL A 264 21.21 4.35 17.04
CA VAL A 264 22.63 4.09 16.73
C VAL A 264 22.99 4.87 15.49
N GLY A 265 23.80 5.91 15.62
CA GLY A 265 24.06 6.79 14.49
C GLY A 265 25.22 7.73 14.71
N VAL A 266 25.48 8.57 13.71
CA VAL A 266 26.54 9.58 13.80
C VAL A 266 26.18 10.70 14.79
N PRO A 267 27.16 11.38 15.43
CA PRO A 267 26.92 12.47 16.38
C PRO A 267 26.07 13.63 15.87
N ALA A 268 25.98 13.81 14.54
CA ALA A 268 25.12 14.81 13.94
C ALA A 268 23.62 14.47 14.11
N ILE A 269 23.28 13.17 14.16
CA ILE A 269 21.93 12.65 14.41
C ILE A 269 21.69 12.50 15.90
N THR A 270 22.55 11.75 16.60
CA THR A 270 22.38 11.44 18.03
C THR A 270 22.43 12.70 18.92
N GLY A 271 23.09 13.77 18.48
CA GLY A 271 23.07 15.06 19.16
C GLY A 271 21.78 15.87 19.01
N GLY A 272 20.89 15.45 18.10
CA GLY A 272 19.61 16.11 17.79
C GLY A 272 18.37 15.41 18.35
N VAL A 273 18.49 14.17 18.85
CA VAL A 273 17.35 13.40 19.39
C VAL A 273 16.92 13.92 20.77
N PRO A 274 15.67 13.64 21.20
CA PRO A 274 15.20 13.99 22.55
C PRO A 274 16.07 13.43 23.69
N ASP A 275 16.14 14.15 24.82
CA ASP A 275 17.00 13.81 25.97
C ASP A 275 16.68 12.44 26.62
N ASP A 276 15.48 11.92 26.42
CA ASP A 276 15.00 10.64 26.95
C ASP A 276 15.26 9.44 26.02
N VAL A 277 15.75 9.70 24.80
CA VAL A 277 16.10 8.67 23.81
C VAL A 277 17.51 8.15 24.08
N LEU A 278 17.67 6.83 24.05
CA LEU A 278 18.99 6.20 24.18
C LEU A 278 19.78 6.35 22.88
N THR A 279 21.07 6.62 22.98
CA THR A 279 21.93 6.81 21.80
C THR A 279 23.24 6.06 21.89
N ILE A 280 23.76 5.65 20.73
CA ILE A 280 25.13 5.14 20.57
C ILE A 280 25.79 5.84 19.38
N ASP A 281 26.82 6.63 19.67
CA ASP A 281 27.58 7.33 18.64
C ASP A 281 28.43 6.36 17.79
N GLN A 282 28.29 6.45 16.47
CA GLN A 282 29.13 5.80 15.48
C GLN A 282 29.98 6.80 14.70
N ALA A 283 30.99 6.30 13.98
CA ALA A 283 31.74 7.12 13.03
C ALA A 283 30.92 7.35 11.76
N ASN A 284 31.22 8.41 11.00
CA ASN A 284 30.65 8.58 9.67
C ASN A 284 31.04 7.42 8.75
N ASN A 285 30.16 7.09 7.81
CA ASN A 285 30.25 5.97 6.87
C ASN A 285 30.39 4.63 7.64
N PHE A 286 29.50 4.39 8.60
CA PHE A 286 29.44 3.12 9.33
C PHE A 286 28.42 2.14 8.72
N LEU A 287 27.45 2.65 7.95
CA LEU A 287 26.60 1.84 7.08
C LEU A 287 27.24 1.76 5.70
N GLN A 288 26.87 0.74 4.92
CA GLN A 288 27.34 0.60 3.55
C GLN A 288 26.16 0.81 2.61
N ASN A 289 26.34 1.64 1.59
CA ASN A 289 25.28 2.02 0.65
C ASN A 289 25.30 1.05 -0.56
N GLY A 290 25.28 -0.26 -0.31
CA GLY A 290 25.48 -1.27 -1.35
C GLY A 290 24.23 -2.08 -1.70
N SER A 291 24.12 -2.43 -2.98
CA SER A 291 23.12 -3.38 -3.51
C SER A 291 23.68 -4.82 -3.57
N PRO A 292 23.31 -5.72 -2.64
CA PRO A 292 22.60 -5.46 -1.38
C PRO A 292 23.55 -5.38 -0.18
N ASP A 293 23.06 -4.79 0.90
CA ASP A 293 23.64 -4.74 2.25
C ASP A 293 22.50 -4.84 3.28
N ALA A 294 22.82 -5.01 4.56
CA ALA A 294 21.81 -5.28 5.58
C ALA A 294 22.22 -4.89 7.00
N VAL A 295 21.20 -4.78 7.85
CA VAL A 295 21.33 -4.71 9.30
C VAL A 295 20.45 -5.76 9.98
N ALA A 296 20.90 -6.26 11.13
CA ALA A 296 20.14 -7.22 11.92
C ALA A 296 20.25 -6.93 13.41
N LEU A 297 19.14 -7.05 14.12
CA LEU A 297 19.05 -7.01 15.57
C LEU A 297 19.10 -8.43 16.12
N VAL A 298 20.13 -8.75 16.90
CA VAL A 298 20.42 -10.12 17.32
C VAL A 298 20.59 -10.22 18.83
N ASP A 299 19.91 -11.19 19.44
CA ASP A 299 20.10 -11.58 20.83
C ASP A 299 21.03 -12.79 20.92
N VAL A 300 22.26 -12.56 21.39
CA VAL A 300 23.26 -13.63 21.52
C VAL A 300 23.12 -14.45 22.81
N VAL A 301 22.29 -14.00 23.75
CA VAL A 301 21.99 -14.74 24.98
C VAL A 301 20.92 -15.80 24.69
N ASN A 302 19.88 -15.42 23.96
CA ASN A 302 18.78 -16.30 23.58
C ASN A 302 19.00 -17.02 22.23
N MET A 303 20.05 -16.65 21.49
CA MET A 303 20.40 -17.22 20.18
C MET A 303 19.30 -16.99 19.13
N GLU A 304 18.82 -15.76 19.07
CA GLU A 304 17.65 -15.35 18.28
C GLU A 304 17.97 -14.11 17.45
N VAL A 305 17.41 -14.06 16.25
CA VAL A 305 17.33 -12.83 15.45
C VAL A 305 16.00 -12.19 15.82
N ILE A 306 16.06 -10.98 16.36
CA ILE A 306 14.86 -10.23 16.78
C ILE A 306 14.21 -9.62 15.54
N ASP A 307 15.01 -8.96 14.72
CA ASP A 307 14.58 -8.32 13.48
C ASP A 307 15.80 -8.22 12.54
N ASN A 308 15.57 -8.20 11.23
CA ASN A 308 16.61 -7.96 10.24
C ASN A 308 16.01 -7.39 8.96
N VAL A 309 16.69 -6.41 8.38
CA VAL A 309 16.31 -5.83 7.10
C VAL A 309 17.53 -5.78 6.20
N ALA A 310 17.37 -6.32 4.99
CA ALA A 310 18.30 -6.12 3.90
C ALA A 310 17.73 -5.03 2.99
N TYR A 311 18.60 -4.23 2.38
CA TYR A 311 18.22 -3.10 1.54
C TYR A 311 18.94 -3.15 0.19
N GLU A 312 18.34 -2.49 -0.80
CA GLU A 312 18.80 -2.47 -2.21
C GLU A 312 18.90 -3.83 -2.93
N GLY A 313 18.40 -4.92 -2.36
CA GLY A 313 18.19 -6.18 -3.09
C GLY A 313 18.33 -7.44 -2.24
N PRO A 314 17.97 -8.61 -2.78
CA PRO A 314 17.99 -9.85 -2.02
C PRO A 314 19.43 -10.31 -1.76
N MET A 315 19.69 -10.77 -0.53
CA MET A 315 20.96 -11.34 -0.14
C MET A 315 20.81 -12.76 0.41
N GLY A 316 21.93 -13.45 0.65
CA GLY A 316 21.92 -14.79 1.23
C GLY A 316 22.13 -14.77 2.74
N ASP A 317 21.75 -15.87 3.40
CA ASP A 317 21.84 -16.04 4.84
C ASP A 317 23.27 -15.80 5.38
N VAL A 318 23.35 -15.22 6.58
CA VAL A 318 24.60 -14.85 7.24
C VAL A 318 24.67 -15.42 8.64
N MET A 319 25.84 -15.97 9.00
CA MET A 319 26.07 -16.50 10.34
C MET A 319 26.76 -15.47 11.23
N PHE A 320 26.15 -15.17 12.38
CA PHE A 320 26.74 -14.31 13.42
C PHE A 320 26.78 -15.05 14.76
N MET A 321 27.97 -15.28 15.31
CA MET A 321 28.16 -15.98 16.59
C MET A 321 27.46 -17.35 16.73
N GLY A 322 27.18 -18.03 15.62
CA GLY A 322 26.46 -19.31 15.59
C GLY A 322 24.94 -19.19 15.48
N ILE A 323 24.42 -17.98 15.29
CA ILE A 323 23.04 -17.64 14.95
C ILE A 323 22.98 -17.50 13.42
N ASP A 324 21.93 -18.05 12.83
CA ASP A 324 21.66 -17.97 11.40
C ASP A 324 20.70 -16.81 11.14
N ILE A 325 21.14 -15.81 10.40
CA ILE A 325 20.35 -14.64 10.01
C ILE A 325 19.83 -14.91 8.61
N VAL A 326 18.52 -15.12 8.51
CA VAL A 326 17.83 -15.48 7.28
C VAL A 326 17.04 -14.27 6.81
N PHE A 327 17.35 -13.81 5.59
CA PHE A 327 16.69 -12.64 5.00
C PHE A 327 15.52 -13.10 4.13
N THR A 328 14.31 -12.76 4.56
CA THR A 328 13.07 -13.05 3.83
C THR A 328 12.20 -11.83 3.56
N GLU A 329 12.47 -10.72 4.25
CA GLU A 329 11.74 -9.46 4.12
C GLU A 329 12.00 -8.79 2.77
N ALA A 330 11.23 -7.75 2.45
CA ALA A 330 11.51 -6.89 1.32
C ALA A 330 12.74 -6.03 1.52
N GLN A 331 13.09 -5.37 0.42
CA GLN A 331 14.38 -4.74 0.24
C GLN A 331 14.15 -3.25 -0.04
N PRO A 332 13.90 -2.45 1.02
CA PRO A 332 13.63 -1.04 0.85
C PRO A 332 14.81 -0.32 0.20
N ILE A 333 14.51 0.78 -0.48
CA ILE A 333 15.48 1.54 -1.27
C ILE A 333 15.46 2.98 -0.76
N ASP A 334 16.65 3.47 -0.42
CA ASP A 334 16.93 4.84 -0.06
C ASP A 334 17.88 5.42 -1.12
N ASN A 335 17.55 6.55 -1.73
CA ASN A 335 18.38 7.17 -2.76
C ASN A 335 18.29 8.70 -2.80
N ASP A 336 17.71 9.33 -1.78
CA ASP A 336 17.46 10.77 -1.74
C ASP A 336 17.49 11.30 -0.30
N ASP A 337 17.23 12.59 -0.10
CA ASP A 337 17.21 13.23 1.23
C ASP A 337 15.98 12.74 2.01
N GLY A 338 16.16 11.80 2.95
CA GLY A 338 15.08 11.19 3.74
C GLY A 338 15.58 9.99 4.57
N SER A 339 14.65 9.13 4.98
CA SER A 339 14.94 7.87 5.65
C SER A 339 13.89 6.82 5.31
N LEU A 340 14.26 5.55 5.46
CA LEU A 340 13.33 4.43 5.48
C LEU A 340 12.70 4.34 6.86
N GLN A 341 11.39 4.47 6.92
CA GLN A 341 10.61 4.45 8.16
C GLN A 341 9.62 3.30 8.13
N ARG A 342 9.52 2.52 9.22
CA ARG A 342 8.40 1.60 9.41
C ARG A 342 7.12 2.41 9.65
N ILE A 343 6.11 2.19 8.81
CA ILE A 343 4.80 2.86 8.88
C ILE A 343 3.71 1.78 8.78
N PRO A 344 2.88 1.59 9.83
CA PRO A 344 2.88 2.31 11.10
C PRO A 344 4.13 2.14 11.96
N ASN A 345 4.38 3.08 12.88
CA ASN A 345 5.52 3.02 13.79
C ASN A 345 5.54 1.71 14.60
N GLY A 346 6.68 1.01 14.59
CA GLY A 346 6.87 -0.23 15.32
C GLY A 346 6.15 -1.45 14.73
N PHE A 347 5.56 -1.32 13.54
CA PHE A 347 4.85 -2.38 12.85
C PHE A 347 5.78 -3.15 11.92
N ASP A 348 5.81 -4.47 12.09
CA ASP A 348 6.61 -5.38 11.27
C ASP A 348 5.84 -6.69 11.09
N ASN A 349 5.50 -7.02 9.85
CA ASN A 349 4.81 -8.25 9.47
C ASN A 349 5.66 -9.11 8.51
N ASP A 350 6.97 -8.84 8.44
CA ASP A 350 7.92 -9.43 7.50
C ASP A 350 7.53 -9.26 6.01
N GLN A 351 6.69 -8.27 5.65
CA GLN A 351 6.24 -8.02 4.27
C GLN A 351 6.83 -6.74 3.65
N PRO A 352 6.78 -6.60 2.31
CA PRO A 352 7.26 -5.39 1.63
C PRO A 352 6.61 -4.06 1.95
N GLY A 353 5.41 -4.06 2.52
CA GLY A 353 4.65 -2.84 2.78
C GLY A 353 5.11 -2.06 4.01
N ASP A 354 5.93 -2.66 4.88
CA ASP A 354 6.22 -2.10 6.20
C ASP A 354 7.06 -0.82 6.14
N TRP A 355 7.82 -0.64 5.05
CA TRP A 355 8.79 0.44 4.90
C TRP A 355 8.32 1.49 3.89
N LEU A 356 8.27 2.75 4.32
CA LEU A 356 8.09 3.91 3.46
C LEU A 356 9.32 4.81 3.51
N PHE A 357 9.72 5.34 2.35
CA PHE A 357 10.73 6.39 2.28
C PHE A 357 10.08 7.75 2.57
N ILE A 358 10.47 8.41 3.66
CA ILE A 358 9.84 9.64 4.16
C ILE A 358 10.89 10.73 4.41
N ASN A 359 10.53 11.99 4.14
CA ASN A 359 11.30 13.18 4.49
C ASN A 359 10.40 14.16 5.27
N PRO A 360 10.83 14.65 6.45
CA PRO A 360 12.14 14.45 7.06
C PRO A 360 12.27 13.13 7.88
N PRO A 361 13.51 12.68 8.14
CA PRO A 361 13.77 11.63 9.12
C PRO A 361 13.27 11.99 10.52
N THR A 362 12.93 10.98 11.33
CA THR A 362 12.29 11.11 12.65
C THR A 362 13.06 10.43 13.80
N PRO A 363 14.41 10.52 13.87
CA PRO A 363 15.18 9.79 14.88
C PRO A 363 14.80 10.20 16.30
N GLY A 364 14.42 9.21 17.10
CA GLY A 364 13.96 9.31 18.47
C GLY A 364 12.50 9.71 18.63
N LEU A 365 11.70 9.67 17.56
CA LEU A 365 10.29 10.03 17.53
C LEU A 365 9.45 8.94 16.84
N GLU A 366 8.14 9.01 17.03
CA GLU A 366 7.20 8.14 16.33
C GLU A 366 7.21 8.44 14.83
N ASN A 367 7.33 7.40 14.00
CA ASN A 367 7.16 7.49 12.55
C ASN A 367 5.68 7.74 12.23
N ILE A 368 5.38 8.80 11.49
CA ILE A 368 4.00 9.19 11.17
C ILE A 368 3.86 9.27 9.65
N ALA A 369 2.82 8.64 9.11
CA ALA A 369 2.48 8.73 7.69
C ALA A 369 2.26 10.20 7.28
N PRO A 370 2.73 10.61 6.09
CA PRO A 370 2.72 12.01 5.65
C PRO A 370 1.34 12.64 5.44
#